data_AF-A0A9W4MH57-F1
#
_entry.id   AF-A0A9W4MH57-F1
#
_cell.length_a   1.000
_cell.length_b   1.000
_cell.length_c   1.000
_cell.angle_alpha   90.00
_cell.angle_beta   90.00
_cell.angle_gamma   90.00
#
_symmetry.space_group_name_H-M   'P 1'
#
loop_
_entity.id
_entity.type
_entity.pdbx_description
1 polymer ?
#
loop_
_entity_poly.entity_id
_entity_poly.type
_entity_poly.pdbx_seq_one_letter_code
_entity_poly.pdbx_strand_id
1 'polypeptide(L)'
;MAFVDVNLRDGPWGTSISSAVVRETKKPVVFVTANPEAIPGDSACALGAIEKPWRPEVIDKVLHLIDRYGTDPMTQPPSRMILPSLLRGPSHFSRTLPTVRT
;
A
#
# COMPACT_ATOMS: atom_id res chain seq x y z
N MET A 1 4.65 6.58 6.42
CA MET A 1 3.86 5.43 5.94
C MET A 1 3.54 4.48 7.09
N ALA A 2 2.75 3.44 6.83
CA ALA A 2 2.58 2.31 7.74
C ALA A 2 2.60 0.98 6.97
N PHE A 3 3.10 -0.08 7.62
CA PHE A 3 2.91 -1.47 7.20
C PHE A 3 1.80 -2.08 8.06
N VAL A 4 0.82 -2.71 7.42
CA VAL A 4 -0.36 -3.24 8.10
C VAL A 4 -0.58 -4.69 7.70
N ASP A 5 -0.67 -5.60 8.67
CA ASP A 5 -1.12 -6.96 8.39
C ASP A 5 -2.63 -6.97 8.17
N VAL A 6 -3.09 -7.76 7.19
CA VAL A 6 -4.51 -7.92 6.89
C VAL A 6 -5.19 -8.73 7.99
N ASN A 7 -4.53 -9.81 8.44
CA ASN A 7 -5.06 -10.72 9.44
C ASN A 7 -4.31 -10.51 10.75
N LEU A 8 -4.95 -9.79 11.68
CA LEU A 8 -4.43 -9.59 13.02
C LEU A 8 -4.86 -10.75 13.93
N ARG A 9 -4.24 -10.80 15.13
CA ARG A 9 -4.53 -11.84 16.12
C ARG A 9 -6.03 -11.97 16.45
N ASP A 10 -6.72 -10.83 16.47
CA ASP A 10 -8.12 -10.74 16.89
C ASP A 10 -9.10 -10.71 15.70
N GLY A 11 -8.62 -10.99 14.47
CA GLY A 11 -9.44 -11.09 13.27
C GLY A 11 -8.96 -10.23 12.08
N PRO A 12 -9.73 -10.19 10.98
CA PRO A 12 -9.36 -9.54 9.71
C PRO A 12 -9.54 -8.01 9.75
N TRP A 13 -8.99 -7.36 10.77
CA TRP A 13 -9.16 -5.92 11.03
C TRP A 13 -8.20 -5.03 10.22
N GLY A 14 -7.20 -5.61 9.55
CA GLY A 14 -6.15 -4.85 8.87
C GLY A 14 -6.67 -3.88 7.81
N THR A 15 -7.75 -4.23 7.12
CA THR A 15 -8.40 -3.38 6.10
C THR A 15 -9.10 -2.17 6.71
N SER A 16 -9.81 -2.35 7.82
CA SER A 16 -10.43 -1.24 8.56
C SER A 16 -9.36 -0.32 9.18
N ILE A 17 -8.30 -0.91 9.74
CA ILE A 17 -7.18 -0.17 10.33
C ILE A 17 -6.45 0.64 9.27
N SER A 18 -6.17 0.08 8.10
CA SER A 18 -5.51 0.83 7.02
C SER A 18 -6.35 2.03 6.56
N SER A 19 -7.66 1.87 6.46
CA SER A 19 -8.59 2.97 6.17
C SER A 19 -8.52 4.07 7.24
N ALA A 20 -8.53 3.70 8.52
CA ALA A 20 -8.38 4.65 9.63
C ALA A 20 -7.03 5.40 9.58
N VAL A 21 -5.92 4.66 9.41
CA VAL A 21 -4.57 5.24 9.29
C VAL A 21 -4.51 6.26 8.15
N VAL A 22 -5.02 5.94 6.97
CA VAL A 22 -5.01 6.89 5.84
C VAL A 22 -5.91 8.10 6.13
N ARG A 23 -7.10 7.89 6.67
CA ARG A 23 -8.04 8.98 6.99
C ARG A 23 -7.46 9.97 8.00
N GLU A 24 -6.87 9.45 9.07
CA GLU A 24 -6.39 10.24 10.21
C GLU A 24 -5.00 10.83 9.98
N THR A 25 -4.09 10.08 9.36
CA THR A 25 -2.68 10.49 9.26
C THR A 25 -2.27 10.98 7.87
N LYS A 26 -3.11 10.74 6.85
CA LYS A 26 -2.79 10.97 5.43
C LYS A 26 -1.52 10.26 4.94
N LYS A 27 -1.01 9.28 5.70
CA LYS A 27 0.18 8.51 5.33
C LYS A 27 -0.22 7.32 4.46
N PRO A 28 0.59 6.97 3.44
CA PRO A 28 0.34 5.77 2.64
C PRO A 28 0.50 4.49 3.48
N VAL A 29 -0.26 3.46 3.11
CA VAL A 29 -0.21 2.13 3.71
C VAL A 29 0.28 1.10 2.70
N VAL A 30 1.08 0.14 3.16
CA VAL A 30 1.40 -1.09 2.44
C VAL A 30 0.92 -2.27 3.29
N PHE A 31 0.16 -3.19 2.70
CA PHE A 31 -0.24 -4.40 3.39
C PHE A 31 0.90 -5.41 3.46
N VAL A 32 0.97 -6.19 4.54
CA VAL A 32 1.94 -7.29 4.70
C VAL A 32 1.20 -8.53 5.17
N THR A 33 0.90 -9.47 4.28
CA THR A 33 -0.04 -10.58 4.56
C THR A 33 0.40 -11.90 3.93
N ALA A 34 0.09 -13.02 4.58
CA ALA A 34 0.26 -14.36 4.00
C ALA A 34 -0.95 -14.79 3.14
N ASN A 35 -2.01 -13.97 3.15
CA ASN A 35 -3.25 -14.18 2.42
C ASN A 35 -3.57 -12.85 1.72
N PRO A 36 -3.00 -12.60 0.53
CA PRO A 36 -3.26 -11.40 -0.26
C PRO A 36 -4.67 -11.37 -0.88
N GLU A 37 -5.31 -12.51 -1.09
CA GLU A 37 -6.67 -12.61 -1.62
C GLU A 37 -7.75 -12.04 -0.67
N ALA A 38 -7.44 -11.94 0.63
CA ALA A 38 -8.28 -11.27 1.62
C ALA A 38 -8.28 -9.73 1.50
N ILE A 39 -7.45 -9.15 0.63
CA ILE A 39 -7.43 -7.70 0.38
C ILE A 39 -8.56 -7.36 -0.60
N PRO A 40 -9.56 -6.54 -0.21
CA PRO A 40 -10.60 -6.09 -1.12
C PRO A 40 -10.01 -5.35 -2.32
N GLY A 41 -10.51 -5.64 -3.53
CA GLY A 41 -10.01 -5.03 -4.77
C GLY A 41 -10.19 -3.51 -4.84
N ASP A 42 -11.12 -2.97 -4.04
CA ASP A 42 -11.43 -1.55 -3.87
C ASP A 42 -10.68 -0.89 -2.70
N SER A 43 -9.67 -1.55 -2.12
CA SER A 43 -8.80 -1.02 -1.05
C SER A 43 -7.93 0.14 -1.54
N ALA A 44 -8.58 1.25 -1.91
CA ALA A 44 -8.03 2.45 -2.55
C ALA A 44 -7.06 3.23 -1.65
N CYS A 45 -6.89 2.80 -0.40
CA CYS A 45 -6.04 3.43 0.60
C CYS A 45 -4.63 2.84 0.64
N ALA A 46 -4.41 1.63 0.12
CA ALA A 46 -3.09 0.99 0.13
C ALA A 46 -2.33 1.21 -1.18
N LEU A 47 -1.02 1.40 -1.09
CA LEU A 47 -0.11 1.44 -2.24
C LEU A 47 0.12 0.06 -2.87
N GLY A 48 -0.22 -1.00 -2.14
CA GLY A 48 -0.10 -2.39 -2.54
C GLY A 48 0.15 -3.28 -1.33
N ALA A 49 0.56 -4.52 -1.60
CA ALA A 49 0.80 -5.53 -0.58
C ALA A 49 2.13 -6.26 -0.80
N ILE A 50 2.74 -6.72 0.28
CA ILE A 50 3.89 -7.63 0.26
C ILE A 50 3.43 -8.95 0.87
N GLU A 51 3.75 -10.04 0.20
CA GLU A 51 3.41 -11.38 0.69
C GLU A 51 4.42 -11.88 1.73
N LYS A 52 3.91 -12.56 2.76
CA LYS A 52 4.72 -13.26 3.76
C LYS A 52 5.13 -14.66 3.30
N PRO A 53 6.38 -15.10 3.51
CA PRO A 53 7.52 -14.38 4.12
C PRO A 53 8.26 -13.46 3.14
N TRP A 54 8.83 -12.36 3.65
CA TRP A 54 9.59 -11.39 2.87
C TRP A 54 11.06 -11.35 3.30
N ARG A 55 11.92 -10.93 2.36
CA ARG A 55 13.32 -10.64 2.65
C ARG A 55 13.49 -9.15 2.97
N PRO A 56 14.51 -8.75 3.75
CA PRO A 56 14.79 -7.34 4.04
C PRO A 56 14.88 -6.47 2.79
N GLU A 57 15.50 -6.97 1.72
CA GLU A 57 15.63 -6.26 0.44
C GLU A 57 14.28 -5.85 -0.18
N VAL A 58 13.19 -6.57 0.13
CA VAL A 58 11.85 -6.20 -0.34
C VAL A 58 11.36 -4.94 0.38
N ILE A 59 11.63 -4.83 1.69
CA ILE A 59 11.27 -3.65 2.48
C ILE A 59 12.05 -2.42 1.99
N ASP A 60 13.35 -2.57 1.73
CA ASP A 60 14.16 -1.47 1.20
C ASP A 60 13.60 -0.95 -0.13
N LYS A 61 13.23 -1.84 -1.04
CA LYS A 61 12.65 -1.44 -2.33
C LYS A 61 11.28 -0.78 -2.17
N VAL A 62 10.47 -1.20 -1.20
CA VAL A 62 9.19 -0.54 -0.89
C VAL A 62 9.40 0.83 -0.26
N LEU A 63 10.38 0.99 0.62
CA LEU A 63 10.75 2.29 1.18
C LEU A 63 11.20 3.25 0.07
N HIS A 64 12.03 2.79 -0.87
CA HIS A 64 12.43 3.58 -2.04
C HIS A 64 11.23 3.97 -2.92
N LEU A 65 10.30 3.05 -3.17
CA LEU A 65 9.06 3.35 -3.91
C LEU A 65 8.26 4.46 -3.21
N ILE A 66 8.19 4.42 -1.88
CA ILE A 66 7.41 5.38 -1.09
C ILE A 66 8.07 6.76 -1.03
N ASP A 67 9.40 6.81 -0.95
CA ASP A 67 10.15 8.08 -1.02
C ASP A 67 9.93 8.80 -2.36
N ARG A 68 9.87 8.02 -3.44
CA ARG A 68 9.60 8.51 -4.81
C ARG A 68 8.12 8.69 -5.12
N TYR A 69 7.25 8.34 -4.17
CA TYR A 69 5.81 8.36 -4.38
C TYR A 69 5.31 9.78 -4.61
N GLY A 70 4.70 10.02 -5.77
CA GLY A 70 4.18 11.33 -6.18
C GLY A 70 5.21 12.30 -6.75
N THR A 71 6.51 11.96 -6.72
CA THR A 71 7.59 12.78 -7.33
C THR A 71 8.13 12.15 -8.62
N ASP A 72 8.08 10.83 -8.74
CA ASP A 72 8.49 10.11 -9.95
C ASP A 72 7.44 9.07 -10.35
N PRO A 73 6.61 9.36 -11.38
CA PRO A 73 5.57 8.44 -11.85
C PRO A 73 6.15 7.19 -12.56
N MET A 74 7.45 7.16 -12.85
CA MET A 74 8.13 6.03 -13.50
C MET A 74 8.76 5.06 -12.52
N THR A 75 8.78 5.37 -11.21
CA THR A 75 9.29 4.44 -10.20
C THR A 75 8.41 3.18 -10.17
N GLN A 76 9.02 2.04 -10.53
CA GLN A 76 8.31 0.77 -10.59
C GLN A 76 8.21 0.13 -9.21
N PRO A 77 7.07 -0.53 -8.90
CA PRO A 77 6.94 -1.28 -7.68
C PRO A 77 7.89 -2.49 -7.67
N PRO A 78 8.35 -2.94 -6.49
CA PRO A 78 9.20 -4.12 -6.38
C PRO A 78 8.51 -5.36 -6.96
N SER A 79 9.27 -6.28 -7.56
CA SER A 79 8.72 -7.44 -8.28
C SER A 79 7.83 -8.38 -7.45
N ARG A 80 7.90 -8.30 -6.11
CA ARG A 80 7.09 -9.10 -5.17
C ARG A 80 5.96 -8.28 -4.52
N MET A 81 5.74 -7.05 -4.98
CA MET A 81 4.64 -6.23 -4.51
C MET A 81 3.39 -6.55 -5.31
N ILE A 82 2.35 -7.00 -4.62
CA ILE A 82 1.04 -7.26 -5.18
C ILE A 82 0.31 -5.93 -5.29
N LEU A 83 -0.09 -5.59 -6.51
CA LEU A 83 -0.87 -4.39 -6.80
C LEU A 83 -2.36 -4.78 -6.86
N PRO A 84 -3.23 -4.14 -6.07
CA PRO A 84 -4.67 -4.20 -6.28
C PRO A 84 -5.01 -3.96 -7.76
N SER A 85 -6.07 -4.59 -8.26
CA SER A 85 -6.52 -4.43 -9.65
C SER A 85 -6.68 -2.96 -10.07
N LEU A 86 -7.07 -2.08 -9.14
CA LEU A 86 -7.17 -0.63 -9.35
C LEU A 86 -5.82 0.11 -9.43
N LEU A 87 -4.72 -0.50 -8.98
CA LEU A 87 -3.36 0.06 -9.06
C LEU A 87 -2.61 -0.36 -10.33
N ARG A 88 -3.21 -1.25 -11.13
CA ARG A 88 -2.67 -1.64 -12.44
C ARG A 88 -3.02 -0.56 -13.48
N GLY A 89 -2.40 0.61 -13.36
CA GLY A 89 -2.54 1.69 -14.33
C GLY A 89 -1.81 2.98 -13.95
N PRO A 90 -1.28 3.75 -14.92
CA PRO A 90 -0.50 4.97 -14.67
C PRO A 90 -1.29 6.08 -13.96
N SER A 91 -2.61 6.02 -13.97
CA SER A 91 -3.53 7.04 -13.47
C SER A 91 -3.83 6.98 -11.97
N HIS A 92 -3.44 5.91 -11.27
CA HIS A 92 -3.68 5.82 -9.82
C HIS A 92 -2.77 6.75 -9.00
N PHE A 93 -1.52 6.95 -9.44
CA PHE A 93 -0.51 7.77 -8.74
C PHE A 93 -0.92 9.25 -8.56
N SER A 94 -1.90 9.73 -9.33
CA SER A 94 -2.42 11.10 -9.25
C SER A 94 -3.63 11.25 -8.32
N ARG A 95 -4.30 10.16 -7.89
CA ARG A 95 -5.63 10.21 -7.24
C ARG A 95 -5.59 10.05 -5.71
N THR A 96 -4.48 9.55 -5.17
CA THR A 96 -4.27 9.35 -3.73
C THR A 96 -3.62 10.54 -3.03
N LEU A 97 -3.11 11.51 -3.79
CA LEU A 97 -2.67 12.77 -3.22
C LEU A 97 -3.93 13.55 -2.77
N PRO A 98 -4.06 13.93 -1.49
CA PRO A 98 -5.00 14.99 -1.18
C PRO A 98 -4.55 16.20 -2.00
N THR A 99 -5.43 16.73 -2.83
CA THR A 99 -5.18 17.99 -3.52
C THR A 99 -4.88 19.03 -2.44
N VAL A 100 -3.62 19.38 -2.24
CA VAL A 100 -3.24 20.56 -1.48
C VAL A 100 -3.65 21.72 -2.35
N ARG A 101 -4.89 22.20 -2.15
CA ARG A 101 -5.33 23.48 -2.68
C ARG A 101 -4.65 24.56 -1.83
N THR A 102 -3.57 25.12 -2.36
CA THR A 102 -3.10 26.46 -1.99
C THR A 102 -4.12 27.52 -2.38
#